data_AF-A0AA97A9R5-F1
#
_entry.id   AF-A0AA97A9R5-F1
#
_cell.length_a   1.000
_cell.length_b   1.000
_cell.length_c   1.000
_cell.angle_alpha   90.00
_cell.angle_beta   90.00
_cell.angle_gamma   90.00
#
_symmetry.space_group_name_H-M   'P 1'
#
loop_
_entity.id
_entity.type
_entity.pdbx_description
1 polymer ?
#
loop_
_entity_poly.entity_id
_entity_poly.type
_entity_poly.pdbx_seq_one_letter_code
_entity_poly.pdbx_strand_id
1 'polypeptide(L)'
;MTFQETFPSPPPDGDEAEHVVRQYESLIEKSQAAIGRLSTALREETEKCEALIAYRDEARGLVGMQSRLRTMQEQARQHGIFTGRPTPPVTLHIVPEPQDREKSASDSKPPAPPEPAPTTTDAVHPPAAITIRSSRQQEILNVIAARPDLPWGSEDIAKVLGIPKEDPRGRKRLRNRLRALTLIGALERVTREDDRHVYYRPRMNWKFD
;
A
#
# COMPACT_ATOMS: atom_id res chain seq x y z
N MET A 1 51.02 79.37 -1.83
CA MET A 1 51.12 78.06 -1.16
C MET A 1 49.85 77.30 -1.50
N THR A 2 49.96 76.23 -2.30
CA THR A 2 48.86 75.38 -2.73
C THR A 2 48.71 74.21 -1.76
N PHE A 3 47.53 74.04 -1.16
CA PHE A 3 47.17 72.87 -0.38
C PHE A 3 46.83 71.72 -1.34
N GLN A 4 47.66 70.68 -1.38
CA GLN A 4 47.29 69.39 -1.95
C GLN A 4 46.53 68.62 -0.86
N GLU A 5 45.24 68.39 -1.11
CA GLU A 5 44.39 67.54 -0.29
C GLU A 5 44.54 66.10 -0.80
N THR A 6 45.34 65.30 -0.09
CA THR A 6 45.52 63.89 -0.39
C THR A 6 44.36 63.11 0.24
N PHE A 7 43.38 62.72 -0.58
CA PHE A 7 42.31 61.82 -0.12
C PHE A 7 42.87 60.41 0.11
N PRO A 8 42.68 59.81 1.29
CA PRO A 8 43.02 58.42 1.51
C PRO A 8 42.06 57.53 0.70
N SER A 9 42.65 56.61 -0.07
CA SER A 9 41.94 55.58 -0.83
C SER A 9 41.12 54.69 0.12
N PRO A 10 39.89 54.28 -0.25
CA PRO A 10 39.09 53.37 0.57
C PRO A 10 39.77 52.00 0.72
N PRO A 11 39.58 51.29 1.85
CA PRO A 11 40.19 49.99 2.10
C PRO A 11 39.62 48.91 1.16
N PRO A 12 40.36 47.82 0.92
CA PRO A 12 39.95 46.74 0.02
C PRO A 12 38.95 45.80 0.72
N ASP A 13 37.68 46.17 0.76
CA ASP A 13 36.60 45.33 1.33
C ASP A 13 36.15 44.17 0.40
N GLY A 14 36.98 43.81 -0.60
CA GLY A 14 36.65 42.79 -1.60
C GLY A 14 36.78 41.34 -1.11
N ASP A 15 37.65 41.08 -0.12
CA ASP A 15 38.04 39.71 0.23
C ASP A 15 37.11 39.03 1.26
N GLU A 16 36.42 39.80 2.12
CA GLU A 16 35.55 39.24 3.15
C GLU A 16 34.26 38.66 2.56
N ALA A 17 33.66 39.36 1.60
CA ALA A 17 32.46 38.91 0.91
C ALA A 17 32.72 37.62 0.12
N GLU A 18 33.85 37.54 -0.59
CA GLU A 18 34.25 36.32 -1.31
C GLU A 18 34.48 35.14 -0.37
N HIS A 19 35.12 35.37 0.78
CA HIS A 19 35.34 34.31 1.76
C HIS A 19 34.02 33.78 2.35
N VAL A 20 33.08 34.68 2.65
CA VAL A 20 31.74 34.29 3.13
C VAL A 20 30.98 33.49 2.07
N VAL A 21 31.04 33.90 0.80
CA VAL A 21 30.41 33.14 -0.31
C VAL A 21 31.00 31.73 -0.40
N ARG A 22 32.33 31.57 -0.38
CA ARG A 22 32.98 30.25 -0.42
C ARG A 22 32.62 29.37 0.78
N GLN A 23 32.43 29.95 1.96
CA GLN A 23 31.97 29.21 3.13
C GLN A 23 30.54 28.67 2.94
N TYR A 24 29.62 29.49 2.43
CA TYR A 24 28.27 29.04 2.13
C TYR A 24 28.23 28.01 1.02
N GLU A 25 29.03 28.16 -0.04
CA GLU A 25 29.19 27.14 -1.09
C GLU A 25 29.62 25.80 -0.49
N SER A 26 30.64 25.79 0.38
CA SER A 26 31.08 24.56 1.07
C SER A 26 29.98 23.95 1.95
N LEU A 27 29.19 24.77 2.64
CA LEU A 27 28.06 24.27 3.44
C LEU A 27 26.95 23.69 2.56
N ILE A 28 26.64 24.34 1.44
CA ILE A 28 25.67 23.85 0.46
C ILE A 28 26.12 22.50 -0.10
N GLU A 29 27.38 22.36 -0.51
CA GLU A 29 27.92 21.08 -1.00
C GLU A 29 27.83 19.98 0.05
N LYS A 30 28.18 20.27 1.31
CA LYS A 30 28.06 19.31 2.43
C LYS A 30 26.61 18.88 2.64
N SER A 31 25.68 19.83 2.60
CA SER A 31 24.24 19.55 2.71
C SER A 31 23.73 18.73 1.54
N GLN A 32 24.12 19.04 0.30
CA GLN A 32 23.76 18.27 -0.90
C GLN A 32 24.32 16.83 -0.83
N ALA A 33 25.57 16.66 -0.39
CA ALA A 33 26.15 15.33 -0.18
C ALA A 33 25.42 14.54 0.92
N ALA A 34 24.99 15.19 1.99
CA ALA A 34 24.18 14.56 3.03
C ALA A 34 22.80 14.13 2.51
N ILE A 35 22.13 15.00 1.73
CA ILE A 35 20.86 14.68 1.06
C ILE A 35 21.03 13.48 0.13
N GLY A 36 22.10 13.45 -0.67
CA GLY A 36 22.40 12.32 -1.56
C GLY A 36 22.52 11.01 -0.77
N ARG A 37 23.34 10.99 0.28
CA ARG A 37 23.52 9.80 1.13
C ARG A 37 22.21 9.32 1.77
N LEU A 38 21.41 10.23 2.32
CA LEU A 38 20.13 9.89 2.94
C LEU A 38 19.11 9.40 1.90
N SER A 39 19.11 9.97 0.70
CA SER A 39 18.23 9.54 -0.39
C SER A 39 18.57 8.12 -0.85
N THR A 40 19.87 7.80 -0.98
CA THR A 40 20.31 6.44 -1.30
C THR A 40 19.92 5.45 -0.21
N ALA A 41 20.16 5.78 1.06
CA ALA A 41 19.78 4.92 2.18
C ALA A 41 18.26 4.69 2.23
N LEU A 42 17.46 5.74 1.97
CA LEU A 42 16.01 5.63 1.89
C LEU A 42 15.57 4.69 0.76
N ARG A 43 16.21 4.79 -0.41
CA ARG A 43 15.93 3.91 -1.55
C ARG A 43 16.23 2.45 -1.20
N GLU A 44 17.39 2.17 -0.61
CA GLU A 44 17.78 0.82 -0.20
C GLU A 44 16.81 0.22 0.84
N GLU A 45 16.39 0.99 1.84
CA GLU A 45 15.41 0.52 2.82
C GLU A 45 14.02 0.31 2.21
N THR A 46 13.65 1.10 1.21
CA THR A 46 12.40 0.93 0.47
C THR A 46 12.42 -0.37 -0.33
N GLU A 47 13.49 -0.62 -1.09
CA GLU A 47 13.70 -1.86 -1.86
C GLU A 47 13.68 -3.10 -0.94
N LYS A 48 14.33 -3.03 0.24
CA LYS A 48 14.26 -4.11 1.25
C LYS A 48 12.83 -4.36 1.74
N CYS A 49 12.07 -3.30 2.02
CA CYS A 49 10.69 -3.43 2.45
C CYS A 49 9.81 -4.07 1.38
N GLU A 50 9.99 -3.67 0.11
CA GLU A 50 9.28 -4.26 -1.03
C GLU A 50 9.60 -5.74 -1.21
N ALA A 51 10.88 -6.12 -1.12
CA ALA A 51 11.29 -7.53 -1.16
C ALA A 51 10.64 -8.35 -0.03
N LEU A 52 10.64 -7.81 1.21
CA LEU A 52 10.00 -8.49 2.34
C LEU A 52 8.47 -8.62 2.19
N ILE A 53 7.81 -7.65 1.55
CA ILE A 53 6.39 -7.74 1.22
C ILE A 53 6.15 -8.84 0.19
N ALA A 54 6.96 -8.91 -0.86
CA ALA A 54 6.88 -9.96 -1.88
C ALA A 54 7.04 -11.35 -1.26
N TYR A 55 8.07 -11.55 -0.42
CA TYR A 55 8.28 -12.83 0.28
C TYR A 55 7.13 -13.19 1.22
N ARG A 56 6.57 -12.21 1.95
CA ARG A 56 5.41 -12.44 2.80
C ARG A 56 4.20 -12.90 2.00
N ASP A 57 3.97 -12.28 0.84
CA ASP A 57 2.79 -12.57 0.02
C ASP A 57 2.95 -13.92 -0.71
N GLU A 58 4.16 -14.28 -1.14
CA GLU A 58 4.49 -15.64 -1.60
C GLU A 58 4.26 -16.67 -0.49
N ALA A 59 4.81 -16.43 0.71
CA ALA A 59 4.62 -17.32 1.86
C ALA A 59 3.14 -17.50 2.22
N ARG A 60 2.33 -16.43 2.14
CA ARG A 60 0.88 -16.49 2.33
C ARG A 60 0.19 -17.37 1.27
N GLY A 61 0.64 -17.32 0.02
CA GLY A 61 0.15 -18.20 -1.04
C GLY A 61 0.40 -19.69 -0.73
N LEU A 62 1.48 -20.00 -0.01
CA LEU A 62 1.82 -21.37 0.41
C LEU A 62 1.05 -21.83 1.66
N VAL A 63 0.49 -20.91 2.46
CA VAL A 63 -0.31 -21.26 3.64
C VAL A 63 -1.57 -22.00 3.20
N GLY A 64 -1.72 -23.25 3.63
CA GLY A 64 -2.85 -24.11 3.25
C GLY A 64 -2.62 -24.96 2.00
N MET A 65 -1.47 -24.84 1.31
CA MET A 65 -1.14 -25.78 0.23
C MET A 65 -0.98 -27.21 0.74
N GLN A 66 -0.43 -27.43 1.93
CA GLN A 66 -0.27 -28.80 2.47
C GLN A 66 -1.60 -29.48 2.76
N SER A 67 -2.58 -28.75 3.30
CA SER A 67 -3.93 -29.31 3.52
C SER A 67 -4.61 -29.60 2.19
N ARG A 68 -4.50 -28.69 1.20
CA ARG A 68 -5.03 -28.90 -0.15
C ARG A 68 -4.37 -30.08 -0.89
N LEU A 69 -3.06 -30.25 -0.74
CA LEU A 69 -2.32 -31.38 -1.30
C LEU A 69 -2.73 -32.70 -0.64
N ARG A 70 -2.95 -32.71 0.69
CA ARG A 70 -3.46 -33.90 1.40
C ARG A 70 -4.88 -34.27 0.94
N THR A 71 -5.79 -33.30 0.83
CA THR A 71 -7.14 -33.57 0.34
C THR A 71 -7.13 -34.08 -1.10
N MET A 72 -6.29 -33.51 -1.96
CA MET A 72 -6.13 -33.97 -3.34
C MET A 72 -5.55 -35.39 -3.39
N GLN A 73 -4.58 -35.70 -2.53
CA GLN A 73 -3.99 -37.04 -2.44
C GLN A 73 -4.99 -38.09 -1.93
N GLU A 74 -5.87 -37.71 -0.99
CA GLU A 74 -6.92 -38.57 -0.48
C GLU A 74 -8.01 -38.82 -1.53
N GLN A 75 -8.44 -37.78 -2.27
CA GLN A 75 -9.33 -37.93 -3.42
C GLN A 75 -8.69 -38.80 -4.53
N ALA A 76 -7.41 -38.59 -4.85
CA ALA A 76 -6.70 -39.43 -5.82
C ALA A 76 -6.67 -40.91 -5.39
N ARG A 77 -6.47 -41.19 -4.10
CA ARG A 77 -6.55 -42.55 -3.54
C ARG A 77 -7.95 -43.16 -3.65
N GLN A 78 -9.01 -42.38 -3.43
CA GLN A 78 -10.40 -42.84 -3.63
C GLN A 78 -10.67 -43.23 -5.09
N HIS A 79 -10.01 -42.56 -6.04
CA HIS A 79 -10.07 -42.90 -7.47
C HIS A 79 -9.02 -43.93 -7.91
N GLY A 80 -8.32 -44.58 -6.97
CA GLY A 80 -7.34 -45.63 -7.27
C GLY A 80 -6.00 -45.14 -7.83
N ILE A 81 -5.75 -43.83 -7.83
CA ILE A 81 -4.50 -43.22 -8.28
C ILE A 81 -3.52 -43.17 -7.11
N PHE A 82 -2.60 -44.14 -7.06
CA PHE A 82 -1.55 -44.21 -6.05
C PHE A 82 -0.24 -43.65 -6.60
N THR A 83 0.22 -42.52 -6.05
CA THR A 83 1.57 -41.99 -6.31
C THR A 83 2.60 -42.97 -5.75
N GLY A 84 3.31 -43.68 -6.64
CA GLY A 84 4.36 -44.64 -6.27
C GLY A 84 4.17 -46.08 -6.77
N ARG A 85 3.06 -46.41 -7.45
CA ARG A 85 3.02 -47.66 -8.23
C ARG A 85 3.85 -47.46 -9.50
N PRO A 86 4.87 -48.30 -9.79
CA PRO A 86 5.42 -48.36 -11.13
C PRO A 86 4.24 -48.71 -12.05
N THR A 87 3.91 -47.79 -12.95
CA THR A 87 2.94 -48.06 -14.02
C THR A 87 3.42 -49.30 -14.76
N PRO A 88 2.61 -50.39 -14.82
CA PRO A 88 2.94 -51.46 -15.74
C PRO A 88 3.01 -50.85 -17.15
N PRO A 89 3.94 -51.29 -18.00
CA PRO A 89 4.09 -50.72 -19.33
C PRO A 89 2.75 -50.85 -20.06
N VAL A 90 2.14 -49.70 -20.37
CA VAL A 90 0.94 -49.65 -21.18
C VAL A 90 1.38 -49.93 -22.61
N THR A 91 1.26 -51.18 -23.04
CA THR A 91 1.39 -51.53 -24.45
C THR A 91 0.08 -51.14 -25.14
N LEU A 92 0.08 -49.99 -25.83
CA LEU A 92 -1.02 -49.61 -26.71
C LEU A 92 -1.06 -50.59 -27.89
N HIS A 93 -1.99 -51.55 -27.84
CA HIS A 93 -2.36 -52.30 -29.02
C HIS A 93 -3.25 -51.42 -29.89
N ILE A 94 -2.67 -50.91 -30.98
CA ILE A 94 -3.42 -50.27 -32.05
C ILE A 94 -4.31 -51.36 -32.68
N VAL A 95 -5.62 -51.28 -32.42
CA VAL A 95 -6.62 -52.02 -33.18
C VAL A 95 -6.77 -51.28 -34.52
N PRO A 96 -6.50 -51.91 -35.68
CA PRO A 96 -6.87 -51.33 -36.96
C PRO A 96 -8.38 -51.44 -37.09
N GLU A 97 -9.07 -50.31 -36.94
CA GLU A 97 -10.49 -50.20 -37.27
C GLU A 97 -10.62 -50.09 -38.81
N PRO A 98 -11.48 -50.88 -39.46
CA PRO A 98 -11.67 -50.80 -40.89
C PRO A 98 -12.35 -49.49 -41.27
N GLN A 99 -11.84 -48.86 -42.32
CA GLN A 99 -12.45 -47.72 -42.98
C GLN A 99 -13.88 -48.05 -43.41
N ASP A 100 -14.83 -47.20 -43.06
CA ASP A 100 -15.89 -46.84 -43.99
C ASP A 100 -16.23 -45.34 -43.86
N ARG A 101 -16.12 -44.67 -45.00
CA ARG A 101 -16.61 -43.31 -45.23
C ARG A 101 -18.13 -43.37 -45.22
N GLU A 102 -18.79 -42.42 -44.56
CA GLU A 102 -19.87 -41.67 -45.21
C GLU A 102 -20.27 -40.39 -44.45
N LYS A 103 -20.72 -39.43 -45.24
CA LYS A 103 -21.01 -38.03 -44.92
C LYS A 103 -22.20 -37.88 -43.97
N SER A 104 -22.19 -36.85 -43.13
CA SER A 104 -23.26 -35.82 -43.12
C SER A 104 -22.90 -34.63 -42.21
N ALA A 105 -23.24 -33.44 -42.70
CA ALA A 105 -23.01 -32.15 -42.08
C ALA A 105 -24.04 -31.84 -40.98
N SER A 106 -23.61 -31.10 -39.95
CA SER A 106 -24.41 -30.04 -39.31
C SER A 106 -23.53 -29.21 -38.37
N ASP A 107 -23.23 -28.01 -38.84
CA ASP A 107 -23.48 -26.73 -38.18
C ASP A 107 -23.52 -26.70 -36.65
N SER A 108 -22.51 -26.08 -36.03
CA SER A 108 -22.64 -25.26 -34.82
C SER A 108 -21.30 -24.58 -34.49
N LYS A 109 -21.19 -23.33 -34.95
CA LYS A 109 -20.17 -22.36 -34.56
C LYS A 109 -20.29 -22.04 -33.06
N PRO A 110 -19.24 -22.18 -32.22
CA PRO A 110 -19.25 -21.57 -30.90
C PRO A 110 -18.98 -20.06 -31.04
N PRO A 111 -19.75 -19.18 -30.38
CA PRO A 111 -19.61 -17.74 -30.51
C PRO A 111 -18.33 -17.23 -29.83
N ALA A 112 -17.74 -16.20 -30.42
CA ALA A 112 -16.58 -15.48 -29.88
C ALA A 112 -16.88 -14.87 -28.50
N PRO A 113 -15.89 -14.76 -27.61
CA PRO A 113 -16.04 -14.09 -26.32
C PRO A 113 -16.29 -12.58 -26.53
N PRO A 114 -17.23 -11.96 -25.79
CA PRO A 114 -17.42 -10.52 -25.86
C PRO A 114 -16.26 -9.80 -25.15
N GLU A 115 -15.82 -8.69 -25.76
CA GLU A 115 -14.92 -7.71 -25.17
C GLU A 115 -15.45 -7.20 -23.82
N PRO A 116 -14.59 -6.99 -22.81
CA PRO A 116 -14.98 -6.21 -21.64
C PRO A 116 -14.95 -4.72 -22.00
N ALA A 117 -16.10 -4.16 -22.37
CA ALA A 117 -16.29 -2.72 -22.30
C ALA A 117 -16.31 -2.27 -20.82
N PRO A 118 -15.75 -1.10 -20.49
CA PRO A 118 -15.64 -0.59 -19.13
C PRO A 118 -16.96 0.02 -18.67
N THR A 119 -17.07 0.18 -17.33
CA THR A 119 -18.01 1.08 -16.64
C THR A 119 -19.42 0.52 -16.40
N THR A 120 -19.62 0.01 -15.18
CA THR A 120 -20.95 0.02 -14.54
C THR A 120 -20.80 0.66 -13.17
N THR A 121 -21.13 1.95 -13.13
CA THR A 121 -21.72 2.63 -11.98
C THR A 121 -22.99 1.90 -11.55
N ASP A 122 -23.00 1.33 -10.35
CA ASP A 122 -24.18 1.04 -9.51
C ASP A 122 -23.68 0.34 -8.23
N ALA A 123 -24.18 0.53 -7.01
CA ALA A 123 -25.45 1.05 -6.58
C ALA A 123 -25.29 1.67 -5.17
N VAL A 124 -26.09 2.72 -4.92
CA VAL A 124 -26.29 3.33 -3.61
C VAL A 124 -27.06 2.35 -2.71
N HIS A 125 -26.37 1.42 -2.07
CA HIS A 125 -26.90 0.72 -0.90
C HIS A 125 -26.86 1.68 0.31
N PRO A 126 -27.93 1.80 1.12
CA PRO A 126 -27.81 2.46 2.41
C PRO A 126 -26.73 1.74 3.22
N PRO A 127 -25.78 2.45 3.84
CA PRO A 127 -24.67 1.81 4.52
C PRO A 127 -25.20 0.94 5.66
N ALA A 128 -24.94 -0.37 5.60
CA ALA A 128 -25.25 -1.29 6.67
C ALA A 128 -24.73 -0.72 8.00
N ALA A 129 -25.57 -0.70 9.03
CA ALA A 129 -25.19 -0.17 10.33
C ALA A 129 -24.04 -1.01 10.90
N ILE A 130 -22.89 -0.37 11.14
CA ILE A 130 -21.68 -1.01 11.63
C ILE A 130 -21.72 -1.08 13.16
N THR A 131 -21.56 -2.26 13.74
CA THR A 131 -21.43 -2.40 15.20
C THR A 131 -19.96 -2.29 15.62
N ILE A 132 -19.65 -1.34 16.52
CA ILE A 132 -18.30 -1.11 17.03
C ILE A 132 -18.20 -1.63 18.48
N ARG A 133 -17.49 -2.73 18.67
CA ARG A 133 -17.33 -3.40 19.98
C ARG A 133 -16.11 -2.93 20.80
N SER A 134 -15.13 -2.32 20.14
CA SER A 134 -13.89 -1.94 20.83
C SER A 134 -14.05 -0.60 21.52
N SER A 135 -13.99 -0.57 22.86
CA SER A 135 -14.01 0.68 23.66
C SER A 135 -13.06 1.76 23.13
N ARG A 136 -11.84 1.37 22.69
CA ARG A 136 -10.88 2.33 22.11
C ARG A 136 -11.27 2.85 20.73
N GLN A 137 -11.99 2.08 19.93
CA GLN A 137 -12.54 2.57 18.67
C GLN A 137 -13.75 3.49 18.91
N GLN A 138 -14.59 3.15 19.89
CA GLN A 138 -15.71 4.00 20.32
C GLN A 138 -15.20 5.37 20.79
N GLU A 139 -14.13 5.40 21.59
CA GLU A 139 -13.48 6.64 22.03
C GLU A 139 -12.98 7.51 20.86
N ILE A 140 -12.29 6.90 19.88
CA ILE A 140 -11.83 7.61 18.67
C ILE A 140 -13.03 8.17 17.88
N LEU A 141 -14.08 7.37 17.69
CA LEU A 141 -15.27 7.79 16.97
C LEU A 141 -16.00 8.91 17.70
N ASN A 142 -16.09 8.87 19.03
CA ASN A 142 -16.66 9.95 19.84
C ASN A 142 -15.89 11.26 19.67
N VAL A 143 -14.56 11.21 19.66
CA VAL A 143 -13.71 12.40 19.45
C VAL A 143 -13.99 13.02 18.08
N ILE A 144 -14.01 12.20 17.03
CA ILE A 144 -14.23 12.68 15.66
C ILE A 144 -15.69 13.15 15.49
N ALA A 145 -16.65 12.47 16.11
CA ALA A 145 -18.06 12.79 16.06
C ALA A 145 -18.42 14.08 16.81
N ALA A 146 -17.62 14.50 17.79
CA ALA A 146 -17.82 15.76 18.48
C ALA A 146 -17.72 16.99 17.55
N ARG A 147 -16.98 16.86 16.42
CA ARG A 147 -16.86 17.91 15.39
C ARG A 147 -16.85 17.26 13.99
N PRO A 148 -18.03 16.99 13.40
CA PRO A 148 -18.14 16.30 12.12
C PRO A 148 -17.79 17.20 10.91
N ASP A 149 -17.84 18.51 11.09
CA ASP A 149 -17.62 19.51 10.03
C ASP A 149 -16.13 19.74 9.73
N LEU A 150 -15.24 19.38 10.65
CA LEU A 150 -13.80 19.55 10.49
C LEU A 150 -13.13 18.22 10.12
N PRO A 151 -12.25 18.20 9.09
CA PRO A 151 -11.43 17.05 8.80
C PRO A 151 -10.40 16.84 9.92
N TRP A 152 -10.39 15.65 10.53
CA TRP A 152 -9.50 15.35 11.64
C TRP A 152 -8.18 14.76 11.17
N GLY A 153 -7.05 15.39 11.53
CA GLY A 153 -5.73 14.83 11.32
C GLY A 153 -5.39 13.73 12.33
N SER A 154 -4.52 12.80 11.95
CA SER A 154 -4.04 11.77 12.90
C SER A 154 -3.29 12.36 14.10
N GLU A 155 -2.66 13.54 13.95
CA GLU A 155 -2.00 14.24 15.05
C GLU A 155 -3.00 14.89 16.01
N ASP A 156 -4.08 15.48 15.50
CA ASP A 156 -5.11 16.14 16.30
C ASP A 156 -5.84 15.13 17.17
N ILE A 157 -6.23 13.99 16.57
CA ILE A 157 -6.87 12.89 17.28
C ILE A 157 -5.96 12.37 18.40
N ALA A 158 -4.66 12.21 18.11
CA ALA A 158 -3.71 11.77 19.13
C ALA A 158 -3.55 12.77 20.27
N LYS A 159 -3.60 14.08 19.98
CA LYS A 159 -3.53 15.14 20.99
C LYS A 159 -4.74 15.10 21.93
N VAL A 160 -5.94 14.95 21.37
CA VAL A 160 -7.18 14.86 22.17
C VAL A 160 -7.22 13.58 23.01
N LEU A 161 -6.70 12.47 22.48
CA LEU A 161 -6.59 11.20 23.20
C LEU A 161 -5.41 11.13 24.19
N GLY A 162 -4.65 12.22 24.36
CA GLY A 162 -3.52 12.28 25.29
C GLY A 162 -2.34 11.37 24.91
N ILE A 163 -2.17 11.05 23.62
CA ILE A 163 -1.05 10.23 23.15
C ILE A 163 0.14 11.18 22.85
N PRO A 164 1.24 11.14 23.62
CA PRO A 164 2.40 12.00 23.39
C PRO A 164 3.06 11.75 22.02
N LYS A 165 3.85 12.72 21.52
CA LYS A 165 4.59 12.55 20.26
C LYS A 165 5.73 11.55 20.43
N GLU A 166 6.24 11.45 21.65
CA GLU A 166 7.35 10.61 22.09
C GLU A 166 6.96 9.14 22.26
N ASP A 167 5.67 8.78 22.19
CA ASP A 167 5.21 7.39 22.20
C ASP A 167 4.94 6.86 20.77
N PRO A 168 5.95 6.32 20.06
CA PRO A 168 5.77 5.79 18.72
C PRO A 168 4.85 4.58 18.68
N ARG A 169 4.74 3.81 19.78
CA ARG A 169 3.91 2.61 19.85
C ARG A 169 2.43 3.00 19.94
N GLY A 170 2.09 3.96 20.79
CA GLY A 170 0.74 4.53 20.89
C GLY A 170 0.29 5.15 19.57
N ARG A 171 1.17 5.93 18.92
CA ARG A 171 0.89 6.54 17.60
C ARG A 171 0.67 5.48 16.51
N LYS A 172 1.47 4.41 16.48
CA LYS A 172 1.26 3.29 15.55
C LYS A 172 -0.08 2.58 15.79
N ARG A 173 -0.44 2.32 17.06
CA ARG A 173 -1.73 1.72 17.43
C ARG A 173 -2.91 2.58 16.99
N LEU A 174 -2.83 3.91 17.18
CA LEU A 174 -3.85 4.84 16.71
C LEU A 174 -4.02 4.77 15.18
N ARG A 175 -2.93 4.86 14.41
CA ARG A 175 -2.98 4.75 12.94
C ARG A 175 -3.60 3.44 12.47
N ASN A 176 -3.28 2.32 13.12
CA ASN A 176 -3.86 1.03 12.81
C ASN A 176 -5.37 0.99 13.09
N ARG A 177 -5.83 1.59 14.19
CA ARG A 177 -7.27 1.69 14.51
C ARG A 177 -8.02 2.59 13.53
N LEU A 178 -7.44 3.72 13.14
CA LEU A 178 -8.01 4.61 12.13
C LEU A 178 -8.14 3.89 10.79
N ARG A 179 -7.10 3.16 10.36
CA ARG A 179 -7.18 2.30 9.16
C ARG A 179 -8.28 1.26 9.25
N ALA A 180 -8.40 0.57 10.40
CA ALA A 180 -9.46 -0.41 10.61
C ALA A 180 -10.86 0.23 10.53
N LEU A 181 -11.05 1.41 11.14
CA LEU A 181 -12.32 2.15 11.07
C LEU A 181 -12.66 2.63 9.65
N THR A 182 -11.65 3.01 8.86
CA THR A 182 -11.84 3.33 7.44
C THR A 182 -12.21 2.09 6.63
N LEU A 183 -11.55 0.95 6.85
CA LEU A 183 -11.83 -0.31 6.14
C LEU A 183 -13.24 -0.82 6.41
N ILE A 184 -13.73 -0.68 7.64
CA ILE A 184 -15.10 -1.07 8.00
C ILE A 184 -16.12 -0.04 7.46
N GLY A 185 -15.67 1.14 7.04
CA GLY A 185 -16.52 2.18 6.46
C GLY A 185 -17.17 3.10 7.51
N ALA A 186 -16.68 3.10 8.75
CA ALA A 186 -17.13 4.02 9.80
C ALA A 186 -16.52 5.43 9.64
N LEU A 187 -15.32 5.51 9.05
CA LEU A 187 -14.62 6.74 8.71
C LEU A 187 -14.34 6.81 7.22
N GLU A 188 -14.45 8.00 6.66
CA GLU A 188 -13.98 8.33 5.32
C GLU A 188 -12.58 8.95 5.41
N ARG A 189 -11.69 8.53 4.51
CA ARG A 189 -10.33 9.07 4.41
C ARG A 189 -10.33 10.16 3.35
N VAL A 190 -10.01 11.39 3.76
CA VAL A 190 -9.92 12.56 2.87
C VAL A 190 -8.45 12.92 2.69
N THR A 191 -7.98 12.91 1.44
CA THR A 191 -6.67 13.44 1.05
C THR A 191 -6.90 14.72 0.28
N ARG A 192 -6.20 15.79 0.63
CA ARG A 192 -6.26 17.07 -0.10
C ARG A 192 -5.15 17.05 -1.15
N GLU A 193 -5.42 17.60 -2.33
CA GLU A 193 -4.45 17.61 -3.44
C GLU A 193 -3.18 18.39 -3.09
N ASP A 194 -3.31 19.45 -2.29
CA ASP A 194 -2.21 20.31 -1.85
C ASP A 194 -1.52 19.86 -0.56
N ASP A 195 -2.01 18.80 0.09
CA ASP A 195 -1.50 18.38 1.40
C ASP A 195 -1.14 16.89 1.47
N ARG A 196 0.05 16.61 1.99
CA ARG A 196 0.53 15.25 2.24
C ARG A 196 -0.15 14.60 3.45
N HIS A 197 -0.88 15.38 4.26
CA HIS A 197 -1.59 14.86 5.43
C HIS A 197 -2.88 14.12 5.07
N VAL A 198 -3.16 13.08 5.84
CA VAL A 198 -4.39 12.29 5.73
C VAL A 198 -5.38 12.73 6.79
N TYR A 199 -6.58 13.06 6.34
CA TYR A 199 -7.67 13.47 7.20
C TYR A 199 -8.78 12.41 7.27
N TYR A 200 -9.56 12.46 8.35
CA TYR A 200 -10.66 11.54 8.60
C TYR A 200 -11.97 12.31 8.82
N ARG A 201 -13.05 11.83 8.20
CA ARG A 201 -14.42 12.34 8.37
C ARG A 201 -15.34 11.22 8.87
N PRO A 202 -16.24 11.47 9.85
CA PRO A 202 -17.15 10.44 10.32
C PRO A 202 -18.30 10.22 9.33
N ARG A 203 -18.67 8.96 9.07
CA ARG A 203 -19.85 8.61 8.26
C ARG A 203 -21.13 8.38 9.07
N MET A 204 -21.03 8.34 10.41
CA MET A 204 -22.15 8.16 11.36
C MET A 204 -23.08 6.97 11.08
N ASN A 205 -22.60 5.98 10.34
CA ASN A 205 -23.31 4.75 9.97
C ASN A 205 -23.05 3.61 10.96
N TRP A 206 -22.80 3.93 12.23
CA TRP A 206 -22.35 2.96 13.23
C TRP A 206 -23.13 3.07 14.53
N LYS A 207 -23.13 1.97 15.31
CA LYS A 207 -23.70 1.86 16.65
C LYS A 207 -22.68 1.24 17.60
N PHE A 208 -22.75 1.62 18.87
CA PHE A 208 -21.96 1.01 19.92
C PHE A 208 -22.69 -0.22 20.48
N ASP A 209 -21.92 -1.27 20.72
CA ASP A 209 -22.32 -2.48 21.47
C ASP A 209 -21.91 -2.30 22.93
#